data_AF-A0ABC8UN75-F1
#
_entry.id   AF-A0ABC8UN75-F1
#
_cell.length_a   1.000
_cell.length_b   1.000
_cell.length_c   1.000
_cell.angle_alpha   90.00
_cell.angle_beta   90.00
_cell.angle_gamma   90.00
#
_symmetry.space_group_name_H-M   'P 1'
#
loop_
_entity.id
_entity.type
_entity.pdbx_description
1 polymer ?
#
loop_
_entity_poly.entity_id
_entity_poly.type
_entity_poly.pdbx_seq_one_letter_code
_entity_poly.pdbx_strand_id
1 'polypeptide(L)'
;MKSHVQESLALFTTRLLSNSCSRYHCSSCSSDQNGSGFVSIKPEDDAGIVHQEFQKWNNGGGTFHKSACVDPTVHIEFGAVVHSESVLGANVHVGSGAIIGPAVTIGQSTRIGYNVVLSNCTIGDSCVFHNGVCIGQDGFGFFVDECGDMVKKPQVSGI
;
A
#
# COMPACT_ATOMS: atom_id res chain seq x y z
N MET A 1 -6.33 1.98 37.38
CA MET A 1 -6.27 0.70 36.65
C MET A 1 -6.38 0.93 35.13
N LYS A 2 -5.47 1.73 34.56
CA LYS A 2 -5.36 1.98 33.10
C LYS A 2 -3.88 2.01 32.77
N SER A 3 -3.23 0.85 32.75
CA SER A 3 -1.82 0.76 32.34
C SER A 3 -1.40 -0.59 31.76
N HIS A 4 -2.29 -1.57 31.64
CA HIS A 4 -1.89 -2.92 31.21
C HIS A 4 -2.33 -3.35 29.81
N VAL A 5 -3.05 -2.50 29.06
CA VAL A 5 -3.61 -2.89 27.74
C VAL A 5 -2.85 -2.29 26.55
N GLN A 6 -2.03 -1.24 26.74
CA GLN A 6 -1.30 -0.62 25.63
C GLN A 6 0.06 -1.27 25.31
N GLU A 7 0.67 -2.02 26.23
CA GLU A 7 1.95 -2.71 25.95
C GLU A 7 1.78 -4.00 25.12
N SER A 8 0.58 -4.58 25.09
CA SER A 8 0.35 -5.84 24.35
C SER A 8 0.12 -5.62 22.84
N LEU A 9 -0.36 -4.43 22.43
CA LEU A 9 -0.63 -4.14 21.02
C LEU A 9 0.65 -3.91 20.21
N ALA A 10 1.66 -3.27 20.80
CA ALA A 10 2.96 -3.02 20.15
C ALA A 10 3.76 -4.32 19.88
N LEU A 11 3.60 -5.33 20.74
CA LEU A 11 4.24 -6.64 20.56
C LEU A 11 3.55 -7.51 19.49
N PHE A 12 2.28 -7.24 19.16
CA PHE A 12 1.52 -8.00 18.16
C PHE A 12 1.76 -7.47 16.73
N THR A 13 1.84 -6.15 16.54
CA THR A 13 2.22 -5.53 15.26
C THR A 13 3.67 -5.82 14.89
N THR A 14 4.59 -5.84 15.86
CA THR A 14 6.00 -6.17 15.59
C THR A 14 6.19 -7.63 15.14
N ARG A 15 5.35 -8.57 15.62
CA ARG A 15 5.40 -9.98 15.19
C ARG A 15 4.78 -10.24 13.81
N LEU A 16 3.81 -9.43 13.38
CA LEU A 16 3.24 -9.54 12.03
C LEU A 16 4.17 -8.94 10.98
N LEU A 17 4.80 -7.79 11.25
CA LEU A 17 5.81 -7.18 10.36
C LEU A 17 7.07 -8.06 10.23
N SER A 18 7.48 -8.74 11.31
CA SER A 18 8.59 -9.70 11.27
C SER A 18 8.26 -10.98 10.50
N ASN A 19 7.00 -11.43 10.50
CA ASN A 19 6.59 -12.68 9.85
C ASN A 19 6.13 -12.51 8.39
N SER A 20 5.69 -11.32 7.98
CA SER A 20 5.42 -11.02 6.57
C SER A 20 6.72 -10.83 5.79
N CYS A 21 7.75 -10.22 6.38
CA CYS A 21 9.07 -10.11 5.77
C CYS A 21 9.84 -11.46 5.75
N SER A 22 9.63 -12.35 6.73
CA SER A 22 10.31 -13.67 6.72
C SER A 22 9.75 -14.66 5.69
N ARG A 23 8.56 -14.40 5.12
CA ARG A 23 7.92 -15.30 4.15
C ARG A 23 8.19 -14.90 2.69
N TYR A 24 8.55 -13.64 2.45
CA TYR A 24 8.96 -13.12 1.16
C TYR A 24 10.42 -12.67 1.28
N HIS A 25 11.34 -13.46 0.73
CA HIS A 25 12.79 -13.29 0.88
C HIS A 25 13.26 -11.98 0.21
N CYS A 26 13.10 -10.84 0.89
CA CYS A 26 13.54 -9.54 0.42
C CYS A 26 15.04 -9.39 0.73
N SER A 27 15.91 -9.92 -0.15
CA SER A 27 17.37 -9.84 0.00
C SER A 27 17.98 -8.47 -0.32
N SER A 28 17.18 -7.45 -0.64
CA SER A 28 17.67 -6.17 -1.15
C SER A 28 17.37 -4.95 -0.26
N CYS A 29 17.26 -5.15 1.06
CA CYS A 29 17.59 -4.10 2.02
C CYS A 29 19.10 -4.11 2.28
N SER A 30 19.90 -3.76 1.28
CA SER A 30 21.32 -3.45 1.48
C SER A 30 21.72 -2.36 0.50
N SER A 31 22.15 -1.26 1.10
CA SER A 31 22.76 -0.09 0.48
C SER A 31 23.84 -0.46 -0.53
N ASP A 32 23.76 0.05 -1.75
CA ASP A 32 24.96 0.41 -2.52
C ASP A 32 24.68 1.46 -3.60
N GLN A 33 25.62 2.40 -3.69
CA GLN A 33 25.66 3.55 -4.57
C GLN A 33 26.42 3.25 -5.86
N ASN A 34 25.88 3.65 -7.02
CA ASN A 34 26.54 4.45 -8.09
C ASN A 34 25.95 4.20 -9.48
N GLY A 35 25.91 5.26 -10.30
CA GLY A 35 26.25 5.14 -11.72
C GLY A 35 25.30 5.69 -12.79
N SER A 36 25.29 7.02 -12.93
CA SER A 36 25.13 7.80 -14.19
C SER A 36 23.80 7.78 -14.96
N GLY A 37 23.15 8.95 -15.00
CA GLY A 37 22.05 9.28 -15.91
C GLY A 37 21.29 10.54 -15.48
N PHE A 38 21.96 11.68 -15.43
CA PHE A 38 21.40 12.96 -14.96
C PHE A 38 20.42 13.54 -16.00
N VAL A 39 19.15 13.73 -15.61
CA VAL A 39 18.25 14.71 -16.24
C VAL A 39 17.73 15.62 -15.14
N SER A 40 18.15 16.88 -15.21
CA SER A 40 17.68 17.97 -14.36
C SER A 40 16.28 18.37 -14.79
N ILE A 41 15.30 18.27 -13.88
CA ILE A 41 14.08 19.06 -13.93
C ILE A 41 14.05 19.86 -12.64
N LYS A 42 14.13 21.19 -12.74
CA LYS A 42 13.87 22.09 -11.62
C LYS A 42 12.37 22.41 -11.61
N PRO A 43 11.68 22.25 -10.47
CA PRO A 43 10.44 22.96 -10.22
C PRO A 43 10.73 24.08 -9.22
N GLU A 44 10.61 25.32 -9.68
CA GLU A 44 10.48 26.48 -8.81
C GLU A 44 9.04 26.97 -8.96
N ASP A 45 8.22 26.71 -7.94
CA ASP A 45 7.39 27.71 -7.25
C ASP A 45 6.61 27.11 -6.05
N ASP A 46 6.45 27.98 -5.06
CA ASP A 46 6.22 27.84 -3.63
C ASP A 46 4.84 27.32 -3.17
N ALA A 47 4.82 26.34 -2.25
CA ALA A 47 3.85 26.19 -1.15
C ALA A 47 4.11 24.90 -0.31
N GLY A 48 4.75 25.06 0.85
CA GLY A 48 4.52 24.26 2.06
C GLY A 48 4.77 22.74 2.02
N ILE A 49 5.94 22.30 2.49
CA ILE A 49 6.28 20.95 3.02
C ILE A 49 5.29 19.85 2.60
N VAL A 50 5.49 19.24 1.43
CA VAL A 50 4.78 18.02 1.05
C VAL A 50 5.71 16.96 0.43
N HIS A 51 5.84 15.87 1.17
CA HIS A 51 5.94 14.49 0.69
C HIS A 51 7.16 14.07 -0.16
N GLN A 52 8.33 14.00 0.47
CA GLN A 52 9.57 13.49 -0.12
C GLN A 52 9.71 11.95 -0.08
N GLU A 53 8.61 11.20 -0.25
CA GLU A 53 8.61 9.74 0.01
C GLU A 53 8.14 8.85 -1.15
N PHE A 54 7.54 9.41 -2.19
CA PHE A 54 7.16 8.64 -3.38
C PHE A 54 8.26 8.69 -4.45
N GLN A 55 8.54 7.54 -5.06
CA GLN A 55 9.55 7.33 -6.09
C GLN A 55 8.92 6.63 -7.30
N LYS A 56 9.54 6.80 -8.46
CA LYS A 56 9.14 6.11 -9.69
C LYS A 56 9.66 4.67 -9.66
N TRP A 57 8.79 3.71 -9.96
CA TRP A 57 9.17 2.31 -10.16
C TRP A 57 9.74 2.11 -11.56
N ASN A 58 10.82 1.35 -11.67
CA ASN A 58 11.52 1.12 -12.93
C ASN A 58 10.72 0.21 -13.89
N ASN A 59 10.04 -0.81 -13.38
CA ASN A 59 9.31 -1.79 -14.16
C ASN A 59 7.84 -1.36 -14.38
N GLY A 60 7.59 -0.55 -15.41
CA GLY A 60 6.24 -0.08 -15.79
C GLY A 60 5.98 1.42 -15.53
N GLY A 61 6.86 2.09 -14.77
CA GLY A 61 6.86 3.55 -14.65
C GLY A 61 5.82 4.17 -13.72
N GLY A 62 5.11 3.35 -12.92
CA GLY A 62 4.25 3.82 -11.84
C GLY A 62 5.01 4.40 -10.65
N THR A 63 4.30 4.69 -9.57
CA THR A 63 4.84 5.38 -8.38
C THR A 63 4.65 4.52 -7.13
N PHE A 64 5.66 4.46 -6.27
CA PHE A 64 5.60 3.72 -5.01
C PHE A 64 6.19 4.52 -3.85
N HIS A 65 5.74 4.25 -2.64
CA HIS A 65 6.29 4.84 -1.42
C HIS A 65 7.54 4.09 -0.96
N LYS A 66 8.55 4.80 -0.45
CA LYS A 66 9.83 4.24 0.03
C LYS A 66 9.69 3.15 1.10
N SER A 67 8.64 3.17 1.92
CA SER A 67 8.41 2.15 2.95
C SER A 67 7.63 0.93 2.45
N ALA A 68 7.14 0.95 1.20
CA ALA A 68 6.52 -0.22 0.60
C ALA A 68 7.56 -1.31 0.32
N CYS A 69 7.22 -2.55 0.62
CA CYS A 69 8.01 -3.71 0.29
C CYS A 69 7.52 -4.28 -1.04
N VAL A 70 8.23 -3.96 -2.13
CA VAL A 70 7.85 -4.37 -3.48
C VAL A 70 8.92 -5.32 -4.01
N ASP A 71 8.51 -6.53 -4.42
CA ASP A 71 9.42 -7.47 -5.06
C ASP A 71 9.95 -6.92 -6.40
N PRO A 72 11.25 -7.09 -6.75
CA PRO A 72 11.83 -6.54 -7.98
C PRO A 72 11.15 -7.01 -9.28
N THR A 73 10.45 -8.15 -9.27
CA THR A 73 9.74 -8.70 -10.44
C THR A 73 8.37 -8.05 -10.68
N VAL A 74 7.88 -7.26 -9.73
CA VAL A 74 6.57 -6.60 -9.83
C VAL A 74 6.58 -5.60 -10.98
N HIS A 75 5.50 -5.61 -11.76
CA HIS A 75 5.25 -4.62 -12.81
C HIS A 75 4.18 -3.63 -12.33
N ILE A 76 4.55 -2.35 -12.25
CA ILE A 76 3.67 -1.25 -11.82
C ILE A 76 3.55 -0.28 -12.99
N GLU A 77 2.41 -0.32 -13.68
CA GLU A 77 2.16 0.53 -14.84
C GLU A 77 2.06 2.03 -14.48
N PHE A 78 2.21 2.87 -15.51
CA PHE A 78 2.13 4.31 -15.37
C PHE A 78 0.82 4.77 -14.73
N GLY A 79 0.92 5.73 -13.81
CA GLY A 79 -0.23 6.28 -13.08
C GLY A 79 -0.77 5.37 -11.97
N ALA A 80 -0.28 4.13 -11.82
CA ALA A 80 -0.55 3.35 -10.63
C ALA A 80 0.27 3.86 -9.43
N VAL A 81 -0.32 3.80 -8.23
CA VAL A 81 0.27 4.32 -7.00
C VAL A 81 0.25 3.24 -5.91
N VAL A 82 1.42 2.98 -5.33
CA VAL A 82 1.61 2.05 -4.22
C VAL A 82 1.97 2.82 -2.94
N HIS A 83 1.13 2.74 -1.92
CA HIS A 83 1.28 3.49 -0.67
C HIS A 83 2.22 2.81 0.34
N SER A 84 2.51 3.55 1.41
CA SER A 84 3.40 3.15 2.51
C SER A 84 3.01 1.82 3.16
N GLU A 85 4.01 1.05 3.59
CA GLU A 85 3.85 -0.22 4.33
C GLU A 85 3.11 -1.32 3.56
N SER A 86 2.74 -1.09 2.30
CA SER A 86 2.17 -2.13 1.45
C SER A 86 3.23 -3.16 1.07
N VAL A 87 2.79 -4.40 0.82
CA VAL A 87 3.65 -5.53 0.48
C VAL A 87 3.15 -6.16 -0.82
N LEU A 88 3.99 -6.19 -1.85
CA LEU A 88 3.68 -6.81 -3.14
C LEU A 88 4.60 -8.00 -3.38
N GLY A 89 4.01 -9.19 -3.49
CA GLY A 89 4.72 -10.43 -3.80
C GLY A 89 5.25 -10.50 -5.24
N ALA A 90 6.08 -11.51 -5.51
CA ALA A 90 6.69 -11.71 -6.82
C ALA A 90 5.66 -11.86 -7.96
N ASN A 91 6.01 -11.36 -9.14
CA ASN A 91 5.21 -11.41 -10.37
C ASN A 91 3.81 -10.78 -10.25
N VAL A 92 3.60 -9.87 -9.29
CA VAL A 92 2.37 -9.06 -9.24
C VAL A 92 2.37 -8.06 -10.39
N HIS A 93 1.20 -7.89 -11.01
CA HIS A 93 0.97 -6.90 -12.05
C HIS A 93 -0.04 -5.86 -11.57
N VAL A 94 0.36 -4.59 -11.55
CA VAL A 94 -0.48 -3.46 -11.15
C VAL A 94 -0.80 -2.60 -12.36
N GLY A 95 -2.06 -2.66 -12.82
CA GLY A 95 -2.54 -1.92 -13.97
C GLY A 95 -2.58 -0.41 -13.75
N SER A 96 -2.53 0.35 -14.86
CA SER A 96 -2.58 1.80 -14.89
C SER A 96 -3.72 2.38 -14.04
N GLY A 97 -3.42 3.43 -13.28
CA GLY A 97 -4.38 4.14 -12.43
C GLY A 97 -4.85 3.35 -11.19
N ALA A 98 -4.35 2.13 -10.95
CA ALA A 98 -4.67 1.39 -9.75
C ALA A 98 -4.03 2.03 -8.51
N ILE A 99 -4.73 1.98 -7.38
CA ILE A 99 -4.30 2.52 -6.09
C ILE A 99 -4.19 1.36 -5.09
N ILE A 100 -2.98 1.09 -4.63
CA ILE A 100 -2.70 0.15 -3.55
C ILE A 100 -2.54 0.95 -2.26
N GLY A 101 -3.55 0.89 -1.39
CA GLY A 101 -3.59 1.66 -0.15
C GLY A 101 -2.54 1.25 0.89
N PRO A 102 -2.39 2.04 1.97
CA PRO A 102 -1.40 1.76 3.01
C PRO A 102 -1.62 0.39 3.65
N ALA A 103 -0.53 -0.29 4.00
CA ALA A 103 -0.54 -1.60 4.66
C ALA A 103 -1.32 -2.72 3.94
N VAL A 104 -1.66 -2.54 2.65
CA VAL A 104 -2.25 -3.61 1.83
C VAL A 104 -1.19 -4.65 1.50
N THR A 105 -1.54 -5.93 1.68
CA THR A 105 -0.67 -7.05 1.30
C THR A 105 -1.23 -7.75 0.07
N ILE A 106 -0.40 -8.01 -0.93
CA ILE A 106 -0.76 -8.68 -2.17
C ILE A 106 0.15 -9.89 -2.38
N GLY A 107 -0.46 -11.07 -2.45
CA GLY A 107 0.23 -12.32 -2.75
C GLY A 107 0.81 -12.40 -4.16
N GLN A 108 1.69 -13.36 -4.38
CA GLN A 108 2.45 -13.53 -5.62
C GLN A 108 1.55 -13.85 -6.82
N SER A 109 2.01 -13.53 -8.02
CA SER A 109 1.33 -13.83 -9.30
C SER A 109 -0.10 -13.28 -9.41
N THR A 110 -0.45 -12.29 -8.59
CA THR A 110 -1.76 -11.63 -8.60
C THR A 110 -1.80 -10.53 -9.66
N ARG A 111 -2.91 -10.44 -10.38
CA ARG A 111 -3.15 -9.45 -11.44
C ARG A 111 -4.19 -8.43 -11.01
N ILE A 112 -3.79 -7.17 -10.96
CA ILE A 112 -4.64 -6.02 -10.67
C ILE A 112 -4.95 -5.29 -11.98
N GLY A 113 -6.23 -5.17 -12.33
CA GLY A 113 -6.68 -4.42 -13.50
C GLY A 113 -6.56 -2.90 -13.36
N TYR A 114 -6.99 -2.18 -14.39
CA TYR A 114 -6.94 -0.73 -14.45
C TYR A 114 -7.90 -0.08 -13.44
N ASN A 115 -7.49 1.03 -12.84
CA ASN A 115 -8.30 1.81 -11.90
C ASN A 115 -8.89 0.99 -10.74
N VAL A 116 -8.22 -0.08 -10.32
CA VAL A 116 -8.60 -0.86 -9.13
C VAL A 116 -8.14 -0.12 -7.88
N VAL A 117 -8.98 -0.09 -6.84
CA VAL A 117 -8.64 0.51 -5.55
C VAL A 117 -8.65 -0.57 -4.48
N LEU A 118 -7.49 -0.81 -3.86
CA LEU A 118 -7.33 -1.76 -2.77
C LEU A 118 -7.04 -1.00 -1.49
N SER A 119 -7.79 -1.26 -0.42
CA SER A 119 -7.63 -0.60 0.87
C SER A 119 -7.94 -1.61 1.97
N ASN A 120 -7.24 -1.53 3.11
CA ASN A 120 -7.52 -2.34 4.30
C ASN A 120 -7.78 -3.85 4.01
N CYS A 121 -6.93 -4.47 3.18
CA CYS A 121 -7.13 -5.85 2.76
C CYS A 121 -5.83 -6.64 2.65
N THR A 122 -5.93 -7.96 2.83
CA THR A 122 -4.89 -8.94 2.50
C THR A 122 -5.36 -9.81 1.35
N ILE A 123 -4.66 -9.73 0.22
CA ILE A 123 -4.97 -10.47 -0.99
C ILE A 123 -4.04 -11.68 -1.07
N GLY A 124 -4.61 -12.86 -1.36
CA GLY A 124 -3.86 -14.09 -1.55
C GLY A 124 -3.06 -14.15 -2.86
N ASP A 125 -2.49 -15.31 -3.12
CA ASP A 125 -1.71 -15.57 -4.32
C ASP A 125 -2.62 -15.83 -5.54
N SER A 126 -2.11 -15.54 -6.75
CA SER A 126 -2.74 -15.88 -8.03
C SER A 126 -4.18 -15.37 -8.21
N CYS A 127 -4.50 -14.25 -7.57
CA CYS A 127 -5.81 -13.61 -7.70
C CYS A 127 -5.89 -12.77 -8.99
N VAL A 128 -7.10 -12.53 -9.49
CA VAL A 128 -7.35 -11.65 -10.65
C VAL A 128 -8.46 -10.67 -10.32
N PHE A 129 -8.15 -9.38 -10.41
CA PHE A 129 -9.12 -8.30 -10.22
C PHE A 129 -9.33 -7.59 -11.56
N HIS A 130 -10.59 -7.52 -11.98
CA HIS A 130 -10.96 -6.79 -13.18
C HIS A 130 -10.96 -5.28 -12.94
N ASN A 131 -10.99 -4.51 -14.03
CA ASN A 131 -10.91 -3.05 -13.99
C ASN A 131 -12.00 -2.42 -13.12
N GLY A 132 -11.65 -1.39 -12.36
CA GLY A 132 -12.59 -0.61 -11.55
C GLY A 132 -13.07 -1.31 -10.27
N VAL A 133 -12.52 -2.48 -9.91
CA VAL A 133 -12.85 -3.14 -8.64
C VAL A 133 -12.36 -2.30 -7.45
N CYS A 134 -13.18 -2.20 -6.41
CA CYS A 134 -12.82 -1.55 -5.15
C CYS A 134 -12.95 -2.54 -3.99
N ILE A 135 -11.91 -2.71 -3.18
CA ILE A 135 -11.86 -3.64 -2.04
C ILE A 135 -11.47 -2.90 -0.75
N GLY A 136 -12.10 -3.32 0.35
CA GLY A 136 -11.91 -2.82 1.71
C GLY A 136 -12.24 -1.34 1.87
N GLN A 137 -13.27 -0.91 1.13
CA GLN A 137 -13.93 0.37 1.34
C GLN A 137 -14.90 0.30 2.50
N ASP A 138 -15.20 1.46 3.09
CA ASP A 138 -16.28 1.58 4.06
C ASP A 138 -17.63 1.24 3.40
N GLY A 139 -18.32 0.26 3.95
CA GLY A 139 -19.69 -0.08 3.62
C GLY A 139 -20.71 0.91 4.20
N PHE A 140 -21.99 0.60 4.02
CA PHE A 140 -23.08 1.43 4.51
C PHE A 140 -23.44 1.09 5.97
N GLY A 141 -22.83 1.81 6.93
CA GLY A 141 -23.09 1.63 8.36
C GLY A 141 -23.29 2.97 9.06
N PHE A 142 -24.50 3.20 9.58
CA PHE A 142 -24.88 4.42 10.28
C PHE A 142 -25.71 4.07 11.52
N PHE A 143 -25.68 4.93 12.53
CA PHE A 143 -26.61 4.93 13.66
C PHE A 143 -27.28 6.29 13.77
N VAL A 144 -28.47 6.31 14.35
CA VAL A 144 -29.20 7.54 14.67
C VAL A 144 -28.85 7.92 16.10
N ASP A 145 -28.40 9.15 16.31
CA ASP A 145 -28.12 9.65 17.65
C ASP A 145 -29.39 10.14 18.38
N GLU A 146 -29.23 10.68 19.58
CA GLU A 146 -30.34 11.17 20.41
C GLU A 146 -31.09 12.37 19.78
N CYS A 147 -30.44 13.09 18.86
CA CYS A 147 -31.00 14.24 18.14
C CYS A 147 -31.73 13.82 16.85
N GLY A 148 -31.61 12.56 16.43
CA GLY A 148 -32.15 12.06 15.17
C GLY A 148 -31.18 12.18 13.99
N ASP A 149 -29.92 12.57 14.23
CA ASP A 149 -28.92 12.75 13.19
C ASP A 149 -28.27 11.41 12.78
N MET A 150 -27.96 11.29 11.49
CA MET A 150 -27.30 10.10 10.93
C MET A 150 -25.80 10.20 11.14
N VAL A 151 -25.25 9.38 12.04
CA VAL A 151 -23.82 9.34 12.34
C VAL A 151 -23.19 8.08 11.76
N LYS A 152 -22.08 8.24 11.03
CA LYS A 152 -21.35 7.11 10.41
C LYS A 152 -20.78 6.20 11.50
N LYS A 153 -21.01 4.90 11.37
CA LYS A 153 -20.39 3.87 12.20
C LYS A 153 -18.97 3.60 11.68
N PRO A 154 -17.91 3.77 12.49
CA PRO A 154 -16.55 3.41 12.08
C PRO A 154 -16.43 1.92 11.72
N GLN A 155 -15.79 1.63 10.59
CA GLN A 155 -15.56 0.27 10.10
C GLN A 155 -14.07 -0.01 10.09
N VAL A 156 -13.58 -0.61 11.19
CA VAL A 156 -12.14 -0.80 11.42
C VAL A 156 -11.63 -2.17 10.95
N SER A 157 -12.52 -3.07 10.56
CA SER A 157 -12.16 -4.41 10.12
C SER A 157 -11.73 -4.42 8.66
N GLY A 158 -10.65 -5.14 8.37
CA GLY A 158 -10.18 -5.39 7.00
C GLY A 158 -10.79 -6.64 6.38
N ILE A 159 -10.43 -6.87 5.12
CA ILE A 159 -10.81 -8.05 4.31
C ILE A 159 -9.63 -9.01 4.20
#